data_AF-A0A6V7IWH1-F1
#
_entry.id   AF-A0A6V7IWH1-F1
#
_cell.length_a   1.000
_cell.length_b   1.000
_cell.length_c   1.000
_cell.angle_alpha   90.00
_cell.angle_beta   90.00
_cell.angle_gamma   90.00
#
_symmetry.space_group_name_H-M   'P 1'
#
loop_
_entity.id
_entity.type
_entity.pdbx_description
1 polymer ?
#
loop_
_entity_poly.entity_id
_entity_poly.type
_entity_poly.pdbx_seq_one_letter_code
_entity_poly.pdbx_strand_id
1 'polypeptide(L)' 'NLTHLDVSENSIEKLDVSALQELQSARCASNSLTELTLCGRNLVSLVAGHN' A
#
# COMPACT_ATOMS: atom_id res chain seq x y z
N ASN A 1 -9.10 -11.62 6.21
CA ASN A 1 -8.23 -10.60 6.82
C ASN A 1 -6.90 -10.56 6.09
N LEU A 2 -6.71 -9.55 5.24
CA LEU A 2 -5.43 -9.30 4.60
C LEU A 2 -4.58 -8.46 5.54
N THR A 3 -3.42 -8.98 5.96
CA THR A 3 -2.50 -8.27 6.85
C THR A 3 -1.25 -7.77 6.13
N HIS A 4 -0.94 -8.35 4.96
CA HIS A 4 0.21 -7.99 4.15
C HIS A 4 -0.24 -7.82 2.69
N LEU A 5 0.16 -6.72 2.07
CA LEU A 5 -0.06 -6.43 0.67
C LEU A 5 1.27 -6.08 0.02
N ASP A 6 1.58 -6.74 -1.09
CA ASP A 6 2.73 -6.41 -1.93
C ASP A 6 2.26 -6.22 -3.36
N VAL A 7 2.39 -4.98 -3.85
CA VAL A 7 2.09 -4.56 -5.21
C VAL A 7 3.28 -3.85 -5.83
N SER A 8 4.49 -4.15 -5.34
CA SER A 8 5.72 -3.56 -5.87
C SER A 8 5.96 -3.91 -7.34
N GLU A 9 6.73 -3.08 -8.03
CA GLU A 9 7.12 -3.28 -9.45
C GLU A 9 5.93 -3.41 -10.41
N ASN A 10 4.92 -2.56 -10.21
CA ASN A 10 3.78 -2.45 -11.13
C ASN A 10 3.71 -1.03 -11.71
N SER A 11 2.67 -0.73 -12.48
CA SER A 11 2.41 0.63 -13.00
C SER A 11 1.16 1.22 -12.36
N ILE A 12 1.03 1.05 -11.04
CA ILE A 12 -0.15 1.52 -10.30
C ILE A 12 0.00 3.03 -10.06
N GLU A 13 -0.95 3.81 -10.57
CA GLU A 13 -1.01 5.26 -10.34
C GLU A 13 -1.78 5.64 -9.07
N LYS A 14 -2.78 4.83 -8.72
CA LYS A 14 -3.64 5.04 -7.55
C LYS A 14 -3.84 3.74 -6.79
N LEU A 15 -3.51 3.76 -5.50
CA LEU A 15 -3.72 2.62 -4.60
C LEU A 15 -4.66 3.03 -3.46
N ASP A 16 -5.83 2.40 -3.40
CA ASP A 16 -6.77 2.54 -2.29
C ASP A 16 -6.90 1.20 -1.55
N VAL A 17 -6.40 1.18 -0.33
CA VAL A 17 -6.45 0.05 0.61
C VAL A 17 -7.14 0.44 1.92
N SER A 18 -7.98 1.49 1.89
CA SER A 18 -8.74 1.99 3.04
C SER A 18 -9.71 0.96 3.62
N ALA A 19 -10.21 0.04 2.80
CA ALA A 19 -11.10 -1.05 3.22
C ALA A 19 -10.37 -2.15 4.03
N LEU A 20 -9.03 -2.21 3.96
CA LEU A 20 -8.23 -3.24 4.60
C LEU A 20 -7.86 -2.82 6.04
N GLN A 21 -8.84 -2.90 6.94
CA GLN A 21 -8.68 -2.45 8.34
C GLN A 21 -7.64 -3.25 9.13
N GLU A 22 -7.37 -4.49 8.74
CA GLU A 22 -6.40 -5.39 9.37
C GLU A 22 -5.01 -5.35 8.70
N LEU A 23 -4.82 -4.45 7.73
CA LEU A 23 -3.56 -4.36 7.00
C LEU A 23 -2.45 -3.82 7.91
N GLN A 24 -1.39 -4.60 8.06
CA GLN A 24 -0.23 -4.29 8.89
C GLN A 24 0.99 -3.89 8.05
N SER A 25 1.11 -4.44 6.84
CA SER A 25 2.23 -4.16 5.95
C SER A 25 1.75 -3.91 4.53
N ALA A 26 2.20 -2.81 3.93
CA ALA A 26 1.95 -2.49 2.52
C ALA A 26 3.26 -2.17 1.82
N ARG A 27 3.61 -2.93 0.78
CA ARG A 27 4.68 -2.62 -0.17
C ARG A 27 4.06 -2.21 -1.50
N CYS A 28 4.40 -1.02 -1.94
CA CYS A 28 3.99 -0.46 -3.21
C CYS A 28 5.16 0.27 -3.88
N ALA A 29 6.40 -0.16 -3.61
CA ALA A 29 7.60 0.41 -4.20
C ALA A 29 7.67 0.15 -5.71
N SER A 30 8.39 1.01 -6.45
CA SER A 30 8.58 0.86 -7.90
C SER A 30 7.25 0.81 -8.67
N ASN A 31 6.33 1.71 -8.33
CA ASN A 31 5.12 2.02 -9.09
C ASN A 31 5.19 3.43 -9.70
N SER A 32 4.05 3.98 -10.09
CA SER A 32 3.90 5.37 -10.55
C SER A 32 2.85 6.09 -9.71
N LEU A 33 2.86 5.81 -8.39
CA LEU A 33 1.80 6.22 -7.48
C LEU A 33 1.77 7.74 -7.32
N THR A 34 0.68 8.34 -7.81
CA THR A 34 0.34 9.74 -7.55
C THR A 34 -0.59 9.89 -6.36
N GLU A 35 -1.34 8.84 -6.02
CA GLU A 35 -2.30 8.84 -4.93
C GLU A 35 -2.27 7.51 -4.16
N LEU A 36 -2.15 7.60 -2.83
CA LEU A 36 -2.12 6.45 -1.94
C LEU A 36 -3.06 6.69 -0.76
N THR A 37 -4.11 5.88 -0.66
CA THR A 37 -5.09 5.90 0.44
C THR A 37 -5.01 4.61 1.22
N LEU A 38 -4.84 4.71 2.54
CA LEU A 38 -4.62 3.56 3.42
C LEU A 38 -5.33 3.70 4.76
N CYS A 39 -5.72 2.56 5.34
CA CYS A 39 -6.32 2.52 6.67
C CYS A 39 -5.22 2.43 7.74
N GLY A 40 -4.83 3.55 8.34
CA GLY A 40 -3.75 3.62 9.32
C GLY A 40 -4.03 3.00 10.69
N ARG A 41 -5.12 2.23 10.86
CA ARG A 41 -5.51 1.70 12.18
C ARG A 41 -4.56 0.65 12.72
N ASN A 42 -4.07 -0.24 11.86
CA ASN A 42 -3.20 -1.36 12.23
C ASN A 42 -1.90 -1.39 11.41
N LEU A 43 -1.62 -0.35 10.62
CA LEU A 43 -0.46 -0.31 9.74
C LEU A 43 0.83 -0.12 10.54
N VAL A 44 1.75 -1.07 10.41
CA VAL A 44 3.06 -1.08 11.07
C VAL A 44 4.17 -0.71 10.10
N SER A 45 4.02 -1.08 8.83
CA SER A 45 5.05 -0.86 7.81
C SER A 45 4.44 -0.44 6.48
N LEU A 46 5.02 0.61 5.89
CA LEU A 46 4.69 1.09 4.55
C LEU A 46 6.00 1.29 3.77
N VAL A 47 6.11 0.64 2.60
CA VAL A 47 7.22 0.83 1.67
C VAL A 47 6.67 1.38 0.36
N ALA A 48 6.97 2.64 0.05
CA ALA A 48 6.48 3.34 -1.13
C ALA A 48 7.64 4.05 -1.90
N GLY A 49 8.83 3.45 -1.91
CA GLY A 49 10.00 4.02 -2.59
C GLY A 49 9.92 3.89 -4.11
N HIS A 50 10.55 4.81 -4.85
CA HIS A 50 10.57 4.82 -6.32
C HIS A 50 9.16 4.85 -6.96
N ASN A 51 8.30 5.74 -6.48
CA ASN A 51 6.95 5.99 -6.99
C ASN A 51 6.81 7.37 -7.62
#